data_AF-A0A0N1LIK2-F1
#
_entry.id   AF-A0A0N1LIK2-F1
#
_cell.length_a   1.000
_cell.length_b   1.000
_cell.length_c   1.000
_cell.angle_alpha   90.00
_cell.angle_beta   90.00
_cell.angle_gamma   90.00
#
_symmetry.space_group_name_H-M   'P 1'
#
loop_
_entity.id
_entity.type
_entity.pdbx_description
1 polymer ?
#
loop_
_entity_poly.entity_id
_entity_poly.type
_entity_poly.pdbx_seq_one_letter_code
_entity_poly.pdbx_strand_id
1 'polypeptide(L)'
;GGSISLAGTTLNGGTNGIRSAVVITPPAAASTVTLGTVNARALAFAGDTAATGVTLGTATLVDDFTLTLTAGNFAGRVTVTNGDILVAANAGSVASTRLAASQAVTASGLSLDIDEARAGFGNAGSNFDATLTATNNFTAETVTATGDIRLSSTGGDLATSVALSAGDDIVLGAANGSITLGNSLTAGTADAQGDLTATAESLALGTSTLSATGLVSLTSTAGSLAGGAGLVITSNSGNAVDAGVVRALSLSATGGNISLAGTTLNGGSNGTTSAVLVTPPAAASTVTLGTVNARALAFDGNTAATDVTLGTATLVDDFSLTLTAGDFAGAITSDGSITLTADTGAINAGALDAGGSISLTATVGNLDATTLTAGADISLTATAGDLGITGALGAGDDVALSAANGTITLGGNVTAGTGNAQGDLTATAASLVLGNDNLAATGLVSLTATAGSLAGSSGLVITSNSGNAVDAGVVRALNLSATGGSISLAGTTLNG
;
A
#
# COMPACT_ATOMS: atom_id res chain seq x y z
N GLY A 1 27.47 11.38 47.40
CA GLY A 1 26.56 10.23 47.28
C GLY A 1 25.28 10.56 47.99
N GLY A 2 24.25 10.94 47.25
CA GLY A 2 22.95 11.33 47.79
C GLY A 2 21.99 11.67 46.65
N SER A 3 20.70 11.76 46.95
CA SER A 3 19.69 12.24 46.01
C SER A 3 19.36 13.71 46.25
N ILE A 4 18.97 14.43 45.20
CA ILE A 4 18.33 15.75 45.32
C ILE A 4 16.84 15.51 45.21
N SER A 5 16.06 15.84 46.24
CA SER A 5 14.60 15.71 46.20
C SER A 5 13.95 17.04 46.59
N LEU A 6 13.45 17.72 45.57
CA LEU A 6 12.72 18.98 45.63
C LEU A 6 11.31 18.80 45.03
N ALA A 7 10.74 17.60 45.18
CA ALA A 7 9.38 17.31 44.74
C ALA A 7 8.37 18.29 45.36
N GLY A 8 7.41 18.78 44.56
CA GLY A 8 6.40 19.74 45.00
C GLY A 8 6.91 21.18 45.21
N THR A 9 8.19 21.46 44.98
CA THR A 9 8.73 22.83 45.02
C THR A 9 8.61 23.53 43.67
N THR A 10 8.64 24.87 43.68
CA THR A 10 8.77 25.68 42.45
C THR A 10 10.11 26.42 42.47
N LEU A 11 10.98 26.15 41.51
CA LEU A 11 12.25 26.82 41.30
C LEU A 11 12.07 27.91 40.23
N ASN A 12 12.21 29.18 40.62
CA ASN A 12 12.07 30.32 39.71
C ASN A 12 13.44 30.99 39.47
N GLY A 13 13.87 31.02 38.21
CA GLY A 13 15.07 31.71 37.73
C GLY A 13 14.87 33.22 37.64
N GLY A 14 14.72 33.88 38.78
CA GLY A 14 14.53 35.34 38.88
C GLY A 14 13.07 35.80 38.75
N THR A 15 12.86 37.11 38.61
CA THR A 15 11.51 37.69 38.43
C THR A 15 10.86 37.15 37.16
N ASN A 16 9.64 36.61 37.30
CA ASN A 16 8.86 35.93 36.26
C ASN A 16 9.51 34.65 35.70
N GLY A 17 10.55 34.10 36.34
CA GLY A 17 11.13 32.81 35.96
C GLY A 17 11.91 32.79 34.64
N ILE A 18 12.36 33.94 34.14
CA ILE A 18 12.96 34.03 32.78
C ILE A 18 14.30 34.79 32.74
N ARG A 19 14.82 35.23 33.89
CA ARG A 19 16.05 36.04 33.96
C ARG A 19 17.31 35.23 34.21
N SER A 20 17.21 34.12 34.92
CA SER A 20 18.35 33.33 35.37
C SER A 20 18.19 31.86 35.02
N ALA A 21 19.32 31.18 34.81
CA ALA A 21 19.37 29.74 34.70
C ALA A 21 19.26 29.08 36.08
N VAL A 22 18.71 27.86 36.12
CA VAL A 22 18.81 26.95 37.27
C VAL A 22 19.90 25.93 36.93
N VAL A 23 20.92 25.83 37.79
CA VAL A 23 22.02 24.88 37.62
C VAL A 23 21.95 23.86 38.75
N ILE A 24 21.88 22.58 38.40
CA ILE A 24 21.90 21.46 39.33
C ILE A 24 23.23 20.74 39.17
N THR A 25 23.99 20.58 40.25
CA THR A 25 25.22 19.78 40.25
C THR A 25 24.97 18.48 41.02
N PRO A 26 24.71 17.35 40.33
CA PRO A 26 24.40 16.09 41.00
C PRO A 26 25.61 15.57 41.78
N PRO A 27 25.43 15.01 43.00
CA PRO A 27 26.52 14.46 43.78
C PRO A 27 26.93 13.06 43.30
N ALA A 28 27.93 12.98 42.42
CA ALA A 28 28.52 11.74 41.86
C ALA A 28 27.55 10.83 41.08
N ALA A 29 28.10 9.93 40.27
CA ALA A 29 27.42 9.11 39.24
C ALA A 29 26.43 8.03 39.74
N ALA A 30 25.84 8.19 40.92
CA ALA A 30 24.79 7.31 41.48
C ALA A 30 23.60 8.10 42.08
N SER A 31 23.46 9.38 41.72
CA SER A 31 22.49 10.29 42.31
C SER A 31 21.21 10.38 41.48
N THR A 32 20.05 10.28 42.14
CA THR A 32 18.74 10.62 41.57
C THR A 32 18.40 12.07 41.85
N VAL A 33 17.79 12.76 40.89
CA VAL A 33 17.34 14.15 41.02
C VAL A 33 15.84 14.21 40.78
N THR A 34 15.07 14.64 41.78
CA THR A 34 13.64 14.88 41.67
C THR A 34 13.37 16.38 41.86
N LEU A 35 12.84 17.04 40.84
CA LEU A 35 12.47 18.45 40.83
C LEU A 35 10.96 18.60 40.65
N GLY A 36 10.36 19.61 41.30
CA GLY A 36 8.95 19.97 41.09
C GLY A 36 8.76 20.78 39.81
N THR A 37 8.28 22.02 39.95
CA THR A 37 8.14 22.97 38.85
C THR A 37 9.42 23.80 38.70
N VAL A 38 9.92 23.98 37.48
CA VAL A 38 11.05 24.85 37.16
C VAL A 38 10.60 25.89 36.15
N ASN A 39 10.68 27.17 36.49
CA ASN A 39 10.52 28.27 35.53
C ASN A 39 11.84 29.01 35.47
N ALA A 40 12.62 28.83 34.41
CA ALA A 40 13.95 29.41 34.31
C ALA A 40 14.26 29.89 32.89
N ARG A 41 15.35 30.65 32.73
CA ARG A 41 15.87 30.93 31.39
C ARG A 41 16.37 29.65 30.72
N ALA A 42 17.15 28.87 31.47
CA ALA A 42 17.67 27.56 31.10
C ALA A 42 17.74 26.66 32.34
N LEU A 43 17.71 25.34 32.16
CA LEU A 43 17.96 24.35 33.21
C LEU A 43 19.13 23.47 32.77
N ALA A 44 20.22 23.51 33.52
CA ALA A 44 21.44 22.78 33.21
C ALA A 44 21.84 21.85 34.36
N PHE A 45 22.29 20.64 34.02
CA PHE A 45 22.91 19.71 34.96
C PHE A 45 24.42 19.80 34.79
N ALA A 46 25.09 20.43 35.75
CA ALA A 46 26.53 20.71 35.70
C ALA A 46 27.38 19.57 36.28
N GLY A 47 28.53 19.34 35.64
CA GLY A 47 29.53 18.34 36.01
C GLY A 47 29.48 17.11 35.10
N ASP A 48 30.66 16.59 34.71
CA ASP A 48 30.78 15.40 33.85
C ASP A 48 30.21 14.11 34.50
N THR A 49 29.82 14.19 35.77
CA THR A 49 29.12 13.13 36.50
C THR A 49 27.61 13.23 36.27
N ALA A 50 27.15 12.53 35.25
CA ALA A 50 25.73 12.38 34.95
C ALA A 50 24.93 11.82 36.14
N ALA A 51 23.70 12.31 36.30
CA ALA A 51 22.72 11.73 37.20
C ALA A 51 22.34 10.31 36.73
N THR A 52 22.01 9.41 37.66
CA THR A 52 21.49 8.07 37.33
C THR A 52 19.97 8.04 37.18
N GLY A 53 19.31 9.18 37.35
CA GLY A 53 17.88 9.33 37.11
C GLY A 53 17.41 10.74 37.44
N VAL A 54 16.55 11.29 36.60
CA VAL A 54 15.98 12.63 36.76
C VAL A 54 14.47 12.56 36.63
N THR A 55 13.76 12.93 37.68
CA THR A 55 12.31 13.18 37.64
C THR A 55 12.06 14.69 37.73
N LEU A 56 11.32 15.24 36.78
CA LEU A 56 10.96 16.64 36.67
C LEU A 56 9.44 16.73 36.62
N GLY A 57 8.81 17.50 37.52
CA GLY A 57 7.38 17.73 37.47
C GLY A 57 6.98 18.49 36.20
N THR A 58 7.35 19.77 36.13
CA THR A 58 7.24 20.58 34.90
C THR A 58 8.42 21.53 34.80
N ALA A 59 8.94 21.77 33.59
CA ALA A 59 9.94 22.79 33.31
C ALA A 59 9.45 23.69 32.16
N THR A 60 9.38 24.99 32.42
CA THR A 60 9.13 26.03 31.41
C THR A 60 10.39 26.87 31.28
N LEU A 61 10.99 26.83 30.10
CA LEU A 61 12.31 27.36 29.77
C LEU A 61 12.22 28.30 28.57
N VAL A 62 13.12 29.28 28.52
CA VAL A 62 13.23 30.20 27.39
C VAL A 62 14.22 29.66 26.37
N ASP A 63 15.40 29.27 26.83
CA ASP A 63 16.48 28.71 26.03
C ASP A 63 16.56 27.17 26.21
N ASP A 64 17.64 26.58 25.71
CA ASP A 64 17.87 25.14 25.64
C ASP A 64 17.76 24.39 26.99
N PHE A 65 17.30 23.15 26.88
CA PHE A 65 17.39 22.13 27.91
C PHE A 65 18.35 21.03 27.44
N THR A 66 19.44 20.83 28.18
CA THR A 66 20.37 19.74 27.90
C THR A 66 20.50 18.85 29.12
N LEU A 67 20.23 17.55 28.94
CA LEU A 67 20.40 16.52 29.94
C LEU A 67 21.15 15.32 29.34
N THR A 68 22.26 14.95 29.96
CA THR A 68 22.96 13.69 29.65
C THR A 68 22.92 12.78 30.88
N LEU A 69 22.32 11.60 30.72
CA LEU A 69 22.30 10.52 31.70
C LEU A 69 23.26 9.42 31.25
N THR A 70 24.21 9.04 32.10
CA THR A 70 25.07 7.86 31.86
C THR A 70 24.38 6.56 32.22
N ALA A 71 23.37 6.61 33.10
CA ALA A 71 22.52 5.49 33.47
C ALA A 71 21.13 5.96 33.95
N GLY A 72 20.14 5.06 33.93
CA GLY A 72 18.79 5.24 34.46
C GLY A 72 17.94 6.34 33.80
N ASN A 73 16.82 6.70 34.44
CA ASN A 73 15.66 7.19 33.68
C ASN A 73 15.44 8.71 33.80
N PHE A 74 15.02 9.35 32.70
CA PHE A 74 14.40 10.68 32.73
C PHE A 74 12.88 10.53 32.74
N ALA A 75 12.20 11.25 33.64
CA ALA A 75 10.75 11.37 33.62
C ALA A 75 10.31 12.82 33.85
N GLY A 76 9.50 13.41 32.96
CA GLY A 76 8.95 14.75 33.22
C GLY A 76 8.38 15.49 32.04
N ARG A 77 7.94 16.74 32.26
CA ARG A 77 7.40 17.65 31.23
C ARG A 77 8.33 18.84 31.04
N VAL A 78 8.81 19.07 29.82
CA VAL A 78 9.70 20.17 29.46
C VAL A 78 9.10 21.01 28.33
N THR A 79 9.21 22.32 28.44
CA THR A 79 8.73 23.26 27.43
C THR A 79 9.76 24.36 27.28
N VAL A 80 10.34 24.47 26.08
CA VAL A 80 11.34 25.46 25.69
C VAL A 80 10.73 26.35 24.62
N THR A 81 10.91 27.66 24.72
CA THR A 81 10.24 28.63 23.83
C THR A 81 11.11 29.04 22.62
N ASN A 82 12.42 29.24 22.82
CA ASN A 82 13.35 29.78 21.82
C ASN A 82 14.61 28.92 21.62
N GLY A 83 14.59 27.68 22.10
CA GLY A 83 15.73 26.77 22.09
C GLY A 83 15.33 25.30 21.92
N ASP A 84 16.28 24.43 22.24
CA ASP A 84 16.23 23.00 21.91
C ASP A 84 16.12 22.12 23.16
N ILE A 85 15.67 20.87 23.00
CA ILE A 85 15.60 19.89 24.10
C ILE A 85 16.51 18.71 23.74
N LEU A 86 17.69 18.62 24.32
CA LEU A 86 18.58 17.47 24.13
C LEU A 86 18.58 16.58 25.38
N VAL A 87 18.15 15.31 25.26
CA VAL A 87 18.12 14.34 26.37
C VAL A 87 18.85 13.05 26.03
N ALA A 88 20.17 13.01 26.17
CA ALA A 88 20.95 11.81 25.91
C ALA A 88 20.95 10.85 27.12
N ALA A 89 20.22 9.74 27.06
CA ALA A 89 20.16 8.74 28.14
C ALA A 89 20.86 7.42 27.75
N ASN A 90 22.19 7.34 27.85
CA ASN A 90 22.98 6.26 27.23
C ASN A 90 22.72 4.83 27.75
N ALA A 91 22.07 4.66 28.91
CA ALA A 91 21.77 3.34 29.49
C ALA A 91 20.48 3.31 30.32
N GLY A 92 19.50 4.15 30.01
CA GLY A 92 18.21 4.17 30.71
C GLY A 92 17.07 4.67 29.82
N SER A 93 15.86 4.79 30.37
CA SER A 93 14.67 5.14 29.60
C SER A 93 14.30 6.62 29.75
N VAL A 94 13.70 7.19 28.72
CA VAL A 94 13.08 8.51 28.77
C VAL A 94 11.58 8.32 28.70
N ALA A 95 10.85 8.76 29.73
CA ALA A 95 9.39 8.77 29.77
C ALA A 95 8.91 10.21 29.96
N SER A 96 8.45 10.87 28.91
CA SER A 96 8.01 12.27 29.00
C SER A 96 6.54 12.42 28.67
N THR A 97 5.81 13.08 29.56
CA THR A 97 4.41 13.45 29.28
C THR A 97 4.30 14.61 28.30
N ARG A 98 5.36 15.42 28.13
CA ARG A 98 5.40 16.48 27.12
C ARG A 98 6.80 17.03 26.91
N LEU A 99 7.27 17.03 25.66
CA LEU A 99 8.45 17.76 25.20
C LEU A 99 8.02 18.75 24.11
N ALA A 100 8.07 20.04 24.41
CA ALA A 100 7.76 21.09 23.44
C ALA A 100 8.98 22.01 23.28
N ALA A 101 9.57 22.06 22.09
CA ALA A 101 10.76 22.86 21.81
C ALA A 101 10.59 23.62 20.49
N SER A 102 11.49 24.58 20.26
CA SER A 102 11.65 25.12 18.92
C SER A 102 12.43 24.14 18.03
N GLN A 103 13.42 23.38 18.52
CA GLN A 103 14.17 22.44 17.67
C GLN A 103 14.61 21.15 18.44
N ALA A 104 14.42 19.98 17.79
CA ALA A 104 14.91 18.62 18.06
C ALA A 104 14.87 17.99 19.49
N VAL A 105 14.60 16.67 19.57
CA VAL A 105 14.69 15.85 20.80
C VAL A 105 15.42 14.51 20.57
N THR A 106 16.74 14.47 20.79
CA THR A 106 17.47 13.19 20.70
C THR A 106 17.48 12.48 22.05
N ALA A 107 17.00 11.23 22.10
CA ALA A 107 17.31 10.27 23.17
C ALA A 107 18.13 9.09 22.65
N SER A 108 18.99 8.52 23.48
CA SER A 108 19.92 7.43 23.12
C SER A 108 19.72 6.17 23.97
N GLY A 109 18.58 6.06 24.64
CA GLY A 109 18.35 5.12 25.73
C GLY A 109 17.64 3.81 25.42
N LEU A 110 17.38 3.05 26.49
CA LEU A 110 16.77 1.72 26.44
C LEU A 110 15.36 1.76 25.84
N SER A 111 14.54 2.71 26.26
CA SER A 111 13.20 2.94 25.73
C SER A 111 12.88 4.44 25.73
N LEU A 112 12.16 4.92 24.73
CA LEU A 112 11.65 6.29 24.64
C LEU A 112 10.12 6.23 24.57
N ASP A 113 9.47 6.77 25.60
CA ASP A 113 8.01 6.86 25.73
C ASP A 113 7.62 8.33 25.84
N ILE A 114 6.95 8.87 24.82
CA ILE A 114 6.55 10.28 24.80
C ILE A 114 5.06 10.40 24.50
N ASP A 115 4.32 10.97 25.46
CA ASP A 115 2.89 11.23 25.30
C ASP A 115 2.65 12.37 24.29
N GLU A 116 3.48 13.42 24.33
CA GLU A 116 3.32 14.60 23.48
C GLU A 116 4.65 15.26 23.11
N ALA A 117 4.99 15.26 21.82
CA ALA A 117 6.07 16.04 21.23
C ALA A 117 5.50 17.09 20.26
N ARG A 118 5.85 18.36 20.46
CA ARG A 118 5.39 19.47 19.61
C ARG A 118 6.56 20.38 19.23
N ALA A 119 6.89 20.42 17.94
CA ALA A 119 7.82 21.39 17.39
C ALA A 119 7.04 22.59 16.79
N GLY A 120 7.49 23.82 17.06
CA GLY A 120 6.98 25.03 16.38
C GLY A 120 5.87 25.83 17.05
N PHE A 121 5.78 25.84 18.38
CA PHE A 121 4.87 26.77 19.07
C PHE A 121 5.25 28.24 18.83
N GLY A 122 4.32 29.02 18.28
CA GLY A 122 4.37 30.49 18.35
C GLY A 122 4.93 31.23 17.13
N ASN A 123 5.32 30.54 16.06
CA ASN A 123 5.75 31.20 14.82
C ASN A 123 5.25 30.40 13.59
N ALA A 124 4.09 30.77 13.06
CA ALA A 124 3.55 30.15 11.85
C ALA A 124 4.47 30.48 10.66
N GLY A 125 5.05 29.46 10.02
CA GLY A 125 5.92 29.59 8.84
C GLY A 125 7.39 29.20 9.03
N SER A 126 7.82 28.76 10.22
CA SER A 126 9.15 28.19 10.44
C SER A 126 9.14 26.65 10.34
N ASN A 127 10.10 26.10 9.60
CA ASN A 127 10.28 24.66 9.39
C ASN A 127 10.99 24.06 10.61
N PHE A 128 10.23 23.46 11.54
CA PHE A 128 10.79 22.90 12.77
C PHE A 128 10.61 21.39 12.81
N ASP A 129 11.73 20.69 12.93
CA ASP A 129 11.78 19.23 12.88
C ASP A 129 11.69 18.60 14.28
N ALA A 130 10.94 17.50 14.36
CA ALA A 130 10.92 16.58 15.48
C ALA A 130 11.73 15.33 15.12
N THR A 131 13.00 15.29 15.50
CA THR A 131 13.81 14.07 15.39
C THR A 131 13.89 13.38 16.75
N LEU A 132 13.48 12.11 16.81
CA LEU A 132 13.48 11.27 18.01
C LEU A 132 14.05 9.89 17.68
N THR A 133 14.94 9.39 18.53
CA THR A 133 15.62 8.11 18.34
C THR A 133 15.57 7.29 19.63
N ALA A 134 15.45 5.97 19.50
CA ALA A 134 15.56 5.01 20.59
C ALA A 134 16.48 3.85 20.19
N THR A 135 17.19 3.28 21.16
CA THR A 135 18.06 2.14 20.89
C THR A 135 17.26 0.84 20.81
N ASN A 136 16.27 0.64 21.69
CA ASN A 136 15.33 -0.49 21.62
C ASN A 136 13.93 0.03 21.28
N ASN A 137 12.95 -0.05 22.18
CA ASN A 137 11.57 0.27 21.85
C ASN A 137 11.30 1.78 21.92
N PHE A 138 10.46 2.25 21.00
CA PHE A 138 9.94 3.60 20.97
C PHE A 138 8.42 3.55 20.94
N THR A 139 7.77 4.27 21.84
CA THR A 139 6.34 4.53 21.78
C THR A 139 6.13 6.04 21.74
N ALA A 140 5.43 6.53 20.73
CA ALA A 140 4.90 7.89 20.77
C ALA A 140 3.38 7.86 20.77
N GLU A 141 2.79 8.67 21.63
CA GLU A 141 1.36 8.91 21.59
C GLU A 141 1.11 10.02 20.55
N THR A 142 1.52 11.27 20.79
CA THR A 142 1.33 12.39 19.84
C THR A 142 2.65 13.06 19.43
N VAL A 143 2.94 13.14 18.12
CA VAL A 143 4.05 13.97 17.59
C VAL A 143 3.52 14.90 16.50
N THR A 144 3.75 16.20 16.66
CA THR A 144 3.43 17.21 15.64
C THR A 144 4.65 18.09 15.40
N ALA A 145 4.89 18.41 14.13
CA ALA A 145 5.99 19.26 13.70
C ALA A 145 5.51 20.19 12.57
N THR A 146 6.00 21.43 12.53
CA THR A 146 5.76 22.33 11.40
C THR A 146 6.73 22.07 10.24
N GLY A 147 7.77 21.27 10.48
CA GLY A 147 8.61 20.66 9.46
C GLY A 147 8.53 19.14 9.50
N ASP A 148 9.69 18.48 9.61
CA ASP A 148 9.77 17.03 9.51
C ASP A 148 9.48 16.32 10.84
N ILE A 149 8.96 15.10 10.76
CA ILE A 149 8.94 14.13 11.86
C ILE A 149 9.86 12.98 11.49
N ARG A 150 10.93 12.77 12.27
CA ARG A 150 11.86 11.63 12.11
C ARG A 150 11.85 10.79 13.38
N LEU A 151 11.23 9.62 13.34
CA LEU A 151 11.18 8.68 14.47
C LEU A 151 11.98 7.43 14.13
N SER A 152 12.93 7.03 14.97
CA SER A 152 13.71 5.83 14.73
C SER A 152 13.93 4.96 15.97
N SER A 153 13.87 3.65 15.75
CA SER A 153 14.32 2.61 16.65
C SER A 153 15.43 1.80 15.96
N THR A 154 16.59 1.64 16.59
CA THR A 154 17.69 0.87 16.00
C THR A 154 17.63 -0.63 16.30
N GLY A 155 16.98 -1.03 17.38
CA GLY A 155 17.06 -2.39 17.93
C GLY A 155 15.76 -2.96 18.48
N GLY A 156 14.66 -2.20 18.45
CA GLY A 156 13.35 -2.64 18.92
C GLY A 156 12.19 -2.13 18.07
N ASP A 157 11.00 -2.18 18.63
CA ASP A 157 9.78 -1.77 17.94
C ASP A 157 9.54 -0.25 18.00
N LEU A 158 8.86 0.28 17.00
CA LEU A 158 8.36 1.65 16.93
C LEU A 158 6.83 1.61 16.87
N ALA A 159 6.16 2.04 17.93
CA ALA A 159 4.71 2.09 18.01
C ALA A 159 4.21 3.54 18.07
N THR A 160 3.15 3.83 17.33
CA THR A 160 2.41 5.10 17.45
C THR A 160 0.94 4.82 17.72
N SER A 161 0.36 5.44 18.75
CA SER A 161 -1.06 5.23 19.12
C SER A 161 -1.97 6.40 18.74
N VAL A 162 -1.40 7.57 18.40
CA VAL A 162 -2.13 8.76 17.96
C VAL A 162 -1.52 9.30 16.68
N ALA A 163 -2.21 10.29 16.10
CA ALA A 163 -1.89 10.80 14.79
C ALA A 163 -0.54 11.52 14.77
N LEU A 164 0.22 11.33 13.69
CA LEU A 164 1.40 12.13 13.38
C LEU A 164 1.04 13.14 12.29
N SER A 165 1.43 14.40 12.49
CA SER A 165 1.19 15.46 11.51
C SER A 165 2.46 16.29 11.34
N ALA A 166 3.08 16.16 10.16
CA ALA A 166 4.25 16.92 9.77
C ALA A 166 3.86 18.05 8.80
N GLY A 167 4.61 19.15 8.84
CA GLY A 167 4.50 20.21 7.83
C GLY A 167 5.09 19.75 6.50
N ASP A 168 6.16 18.97 6.56
CA ASP A 168 6.92 18.45 5.43
C ASP A 168 6.96 16.91 5.48
N ASP A 169 8.07 16.28 5.85
CA ASP A 169 8.19 14.81 5.79
C ASP A 169 7.81 14.09 7.09
N ILE A 170 7.37 12.83 6.96
CA ILE A 170 7.38 11.84 8.04
C ILE A 170 8.31 10.69 7.65
N VAL A 171 9.35 10.46 8.45
CA VAL A 171 10.30 9.36 8.28
C VAL A 171 10.29 8.48 9.52
N LEU A 172 9.92 7.20 9.34
CA LEU A 172 9.85 6.20 10.40
C LEU A 172 10.82 5.06 10.12
N GLY A 173 11.60 4.67 11.13
CA GLY A 173 12.59 3.59 11.01
C GLY A 173 12.56 2.62 12.19
N ALA A 174 12.50 1.32 11.93
CA ALA A 174 12.73 0.27 12.93
C ALA A 174 13.64 -0.81 12.34
N ALA A 175 14.97 -0.57 12.34
CA ALA A 175 15.91 -1.33 11.52
C ALA A 175 15.91 -2.85 11.79
N ASN A 176 15.69 -3.24 13.04
CA ASN A 176 15.67 -4.63 13.51
C ASN A 176 14.39 -4.95 14.30
N GLY A 177 13.30 -4.22 14.03
CA GLY A 177 12.05 -4.38 14.75
C GLY A 177 10.85 -3.99 13.90
N SER A 178 9.67 -4.00 14.51
CA SER A 178 8.43 -3.70 13.81
C SER A 178 8.00 -2.24 13.97
N ILE A 179 7.32 -1.70 12.96
CA ILE A 179 6.56 -0.46 13.10
C ILE A 179 5.08 -0.82 13.25
N THR A 180 4.42 -0.32 14.29
CA THR A 180 2.97 -0.40 14.47
C THR A 180 2.35 0.99 14.45
N LEU A 181 1.44 1.24 13.51
CA LEU A 181 0.73 2.51 13.37
C LEU A 181 -0.74 2.35 13.79
N GLY A 182 -1.12 2.91 14.93
CA GLY A 182 -2.48 2.80 15.47
C GLY A 182 -3.46 3.83 14.92
N ASN A 183 -2.97 4.92 14.31
CA ASN A 183 -3.79 6.08 13.93
C ASN A 183 -3.33 6.71 12.60
N SER A 184 -3.89 7.88 12.27
CA SER A 184 -3.65 8.56 11.00
C SER A 184 -2.29 9.25 10.94
N LEU A 185 -1.61 9.18 9.80
CA LEU A 185 -0.38 9.93 9.55
C LEU A 185 -0.64 10.92 8.40
N THR A 186 -0.17 12.14 8.54
CA THR A 186 -0.29 13.18 7.50
C THR A 186 1.04 13.92 7.34
N ALA A 187 1.71 13.69 6.21
CA ALA A 187 2.88 14.44 5.77
C ALA A 187 2.44 15.55 4.79
N GLY A 188 3.19 16.66 4.75
CA GLY A 188 2.94 17.76 3.83
C GLY A 188 1.77 18.66 4.18
N THR A 189 1.51 18.91 5.47
CA THR A 189 0.43 19.86 5.84
C THR A 189 0.74 21.32 5.49
N ALA A 190 2.01 21.63 5.22
CA ALA A 190 2.49 22.96 4.86
C ALA A 190 3.31 22.98 3.56
N ASP A 191 4.02 21.88 3.22
CA ASP A 191 4.72 21.71 1.94
C ASP A 191 3.86 20.91 0.94
N ALA A 192 3.94 21.25 -0.33
CA ALA A 192 3.32 20.51 -1.41
C ALA A 192 4.00 19.15 -1.69
N GLN A 193 5.20 18.89 -1.16
CA GLN A 193 6.01 17.70 -1.42
C GLN A 193 6.24 16.78 -0.22
N GLY A 194 5.60 17.03 0.93
CA GLY A 194 5.86 16.22 2.13
C GLY A 194 5.63 14.72 1.91
N ASP A 195 6.69 13.94 2.13
CA ASP A 195 6.75 12.50 1.92
C ASP A 195 6.47 11.72 3.22
N LEU A 196 5.91 10.51 3.09
CA LEU A 196 5.80 9.55 4.18
C LEU A 196 6.64 8.32 3.85
N THR A 197 7.73 8.12 4.58
CA THR A 197 8.58 6.94 4.47
C THR A 197 8.56 6.14 5.75
N ALA A 198 8.29 4.83 5.65
CA ALA A 198 8.39 3.90 6.78
C ALA A 198 9.17 2.64 6.38
N THR A 199 10.26 2.37 7.10
CA THR A 199 11.11 1.20 6.86
C THR A 199 11.30 0.42 8.15
N ALA A 200 10.96 -0.87 8.15
CA ALA A 200 11.05 -1.73 9.32
C ALA A 200 11.32 -3.18 8.94
N GLU A 201 11.64 -4.02 9.93
CA GLU A 201 11.62 -5.47 9.73
C GLU A 201 10.21 -5.93 9.35
N SER A 202 9.18 -5.45 10.04
CA SER A 202 7.76 -5.66 9.72
C SER A 202 6.97 -4.37 9.89
N LEU A 203 5.91 -4.17 9.10
CA LEU A 203 4.99 -3.05 9.24
C LEU A 203 3.57 -3.54 9.51
N ALA A 204 3.00 -3.11 10.63
CA ALA A 204 1.60 -3.29 10.98
C ALA A 204 0.89 -1.92 10.95
N LEU A 205 0.17 -1.68 9.86
CA LEU A 205 -0.63 -0.48 9.66
C LEU A 205 -2.03 -0.72 10.27
N GLY A 206 -2.54 0.27 11.00
CA GLY A 206 -3.87 0.23 11.61
C GLY A 206 -4.99 0.35 10.58
N THR A 207 -6.13 0.87 11.00
CA THR A 207 -7.35 1.02 10.16
C THR A 207 -7.62 2.46 9.74
N SER A 208 -6.67 3.37 9.99
CA SER A 208 -6.84 4.82 9.85
C SER A 208 -6.38 5.32 8.46
N THR A 209 -6.04 6.60 8.32
CA THR A 209 -5.57 7.18 7.06
C THR A 209 -4.06 7.43 7.08
N LEU A 210 -3.34 7.00 6.05
CA LEU A 210 -1.96 7.42 5.78
C LEU A 210 -2.00 8.34 4.58
N SER A 211 -1.62 9.61 4.75
CA SER A 211 -1.64 10.60 3.67
C SER A 211 -0.32 11.34 3.57
N ALA A 212 0.13 11.56 2.35
CA ALA A 212 1.27 12.43 2.02
C ALA A 212 0.91 13.29 0.81
N THR A 213 1.34 14.55 0.80
CA THR A 213 1.22 15.39 -0.40
C THR A 213 2.25 15.01 -1.46
N GLY A 214 3.32 14.31 -1.07
CA GLY A 214 4.29 13.66 -1.94
C GLY A 214 4.13 12.12 -1.98
N LEU A 215 5.26 11.42 -1.94
CA LEU A 215 5.39 9.97 -1.97
C LEU A 215 4.96 9.34 -0.63
N VAL A 216 4.33 8.17 -0.71
CA VAL A 216 4.22 7.23 0.39
C VAL A 216 5.07 6.00 0.06
N SER A 217 6.09 5.72 0.86
CA SER A 217 6.98 4.57 0.70
C SER A 217 6.97 3.70 1.95
N LEU A 218 6.48 2.46 1.81
CA LEU A 218 6.36 1.49 2.91
C LEU A 218 7.20 0.26 2.59
N THR A 219 8.23 0.01 3.40
CA THR A 219 9.22 -1.05 3.13
C THR A 219 9.41 -1.96 4.35
N SER A 220 8.98 -3.22 4.21
CA SER A 220 9.24 -4.30 5.15
C SER A 220 10.46 -5.11 4.71
N THR A 221 11.53 -5.14 5.50
CA THR A 221 12.84 -5.69 5.09
C THR A 221 12.98 -7.20 5.30
N ALA A 222 12.22 -7.81 6.20
CA ALA A 222 12.28 -9.26 6.42
C ALA A 222 10.92 -9.91 6.73
N GLY A 223 10.01 -9.19 7.36
CA GLY A 223 8.66 -9.65 7.66
C GLY A 223 7.62 -9.08 6.70
N SER A 224 6.40 -8.93 7.20
CA SER A 224 5.23 -8.57 6.38
C SER A 224 4.88 -7.09 6.46
N LEU A 225 4.28 -6.58 5.38
CA LEU A 225 3.56 -5.32 5.34
C LEU A 225 2.06 -5.63 5.45
N ALA A 226 1.44 -5.35 6.60
CA ALA A 226 0.05 -5.68 6.88
C ALA A 226 -0.77 -4.42 7.20
N GLY A 227 -2.02 -4.37 6.76
CA GLY A 227 -2.94 -3.27 7.03
C GLY A 227 -4.30 -3.75 7.52
N GLY A 228 -4.91 -3.02 8.43
CA GLY A 228 -6.26 -3.30 8.90
C GLY A 228 -7.34 -2.92 7.87
N ALA A 229 -8.44 -3.67 7.83
CA ALA A 229 -9.58 -3.34 6.98
C ALA A 229 -10.10 -1.92 7.28
N GLY A 230 -10.38 -1.15 6.24
CA GLY A 230 -10.75 0.28 6.33
C GLY A 230 -9.58 1.25 6.28
N LEU A 231 -8.32 0.78 6.32
CA LEU A 231 -7.14 1.62 6.08
C LEU A 231 -7.21 2.30 4.71
N VAL A 232 -6.93 3.59 4.67
CA VAL A 232 -6.81 4.36 3.43
C VAL A 232 -5.39 4.91 3.31
N ILE A 233 -4.71 4.61 2.21
CA ILE A 233 -3.38 5.12 1.92
C ILE A 233 -3.49 6.04 0.71
N THR A 234 -3.20 7.32 0.87
CA THR A 234 -3.26 8.32 -0.19
C THR A 234 -1.91 8.99 -0.35
N SER A 235 -1.31 8.78 -1.50
CA SER A 235 -0.14 9.53 -1.94
C SER A 235 -0.55 10.71 -2.81
N ASN A 236 0.32 11.69 -2.97
CA ASN A 236 0.09 12.89 -3.78
C ASN A 236 -1.27 13.56 -3.52
N SER A 237 -1.63 13.72 -2.25
CA SER A 237 -2.92 14.31 -1.86
C SER A 237 -3.04 15.80 -2.21
N GLY A 238 -1.91 16.48 -2.45
CA GLY A 238 -1.82 17.93 -2.68
C GLY A 238 -1.91 18.39 -4.14
N ASN A 239 -2.11 17.49 -5.11
CA ASN A 239 -2.06 17.80 -6.55
C ASN A 239 -0.72 18.37 -7.04
N ALA A 240 0.37 18.19 -6.30
CA ALA A 240 1.70 18.52 -6.77
C ALA A 240 2.13 17.42 -7.76
N VAL A 241 1.72 17.61 -9.02
CA VAL A 241 2.23 16.81 -10.12
C VAL A 241 3.70 17.18 -10.27
N ASP A 242 4.59 16.44 -9.61
CA ASP A 242 5.98 16.45 -10.05
C ASP A 242 5.97 15.89 -11.47
N ALA A 243 6.24 16.77 -12.44
CA ALA A 243 6.04 16.53 -13.85
C ALA A 243 7.06 15.49 -14.34
N GLY A 244 6.78 14.20 -14.07
CA GLY A 244 7.62 13.08 -14.48
C GLY A 244 7.71 11.93 -13.46
N VAL A 245 7.37 12.14 -12.17
CA VAL A 245 7.43 11.06 -11.18
C VAL A 245 6.08 10.37 -11.10
N VAL A 246 5.94 9.31 -11.90
CA VAL A 246 4.77 8.43 -11.98
C VAL A 246 4.56 7.62 -10.69
N ARG A 247 5.51 7.62 -9.74
CA ARG A 247 5.50 6.76 -8.54
C ARG A 247 5.13 7.57 -7.30
N ALA A 248 3.90 7.41 -6.81
CA ALA A 248 3.47 8.11 -5.59
C ALA A 248 3.19 7.16 -4.41
N LEU A 249 2.85 5.89 -4.66
CA LEU A 249 2.73 4.90 -3.59
C LEU A 249 3.62 3.70 -3.89
N SER A 250 4.61 3.45 -3.04
CA SER A 250 5.53 2.32 -3.13
C SER A 250 5.33 1.37 -1.96
N LEU A 251 5.06 0.10 -2.27
CA LEU A 251 4.88 -0.97 -1.31
C LEU A 251 5.93 -2.04 -1.55
N SER A 252 6.73 -2.36 -0.53
CA SER A 252 7.76 -3.38 -0.63
C SER A 252 7.76 -4.26 0.61
N ALA A 253 7.80 -5.58 0.42
CA ALA A 253 8.08 -6.54 1.47
C ALA A 253 9.08 -7.56 0.93
N THR A 254 10.31 -7.59 1.43
CA THR A 254 11.36 -8.45 0.85
C THR A 254 11.39 -9.86 1.42
N GLY A 255 10.89 -10.08 2.65
CA GLY A 255 10.93 -11.40 3.31
C GLY A 255 9.59 -11.96 3.79
N GLY A 256 8.49 -11.21 3.69
CA GLY A 256 7.16 -11.64 4.14
C GLY A 256 6.06 -11.25 3.16
N ASN A 257 4.81 -11.23 3.61
CA ASN A 257 3.67 -10.97 2.73
C ASN A 257 3.36 -9.47 2.65
N ILE A 258 2.69 -9.06 1.56
CA ILE A 258 1.94 -7.80 1.53
C ILE A 258 0.47 -8.16 1.75
N SER A 259 -0.11 -7.78 2.88
CA SER A 259 -1.48 -8.11 3.29
C SER A 259 -2.28 -6.86 3.59
N LEU A 260 -2.86 -6.28 2.53
CA LEU A 260 -3.65 -5.06 2.55
C LEU A 260 -5.09 -5.33 2.12
N ALA A 261 -5.63 -6.50 2.47
CA ALA A 261 -7.02 -6.86 2.21
C ALA A 261 -7.98 -5.87 2.90
N GLY A 262 -9.02 -5.44 2.17
CA GLY A 262 -10.01 -4.48 2.71
C GLY A 262 -9.48 -3.07 2.95
N THR A 263 -8.30 -2.73 2.43
CA THR A 263 -7.74 -1.37 2.43
C THR A 263 -8.10 -0.63 1.14
N THR A 264 -7.89 0.68 1.09
CA THR A 264 -7.98 1.50 -0.12
C THR A 264 -6.64 2.17 -0.40
N LEU A 265 -6.09 1.95 -1.59
CA LEU A 265 -4.83 2.52 -2.05
C LEU A 265 -5.13 3.55 -3.14
N ASN A 266 -4.82 4.82 -2.89
CA ASN A 266 -5.06 5.93 -3.80
C ASN A 266 -3.73 6.49 -4.33
N GLY A 267 -3.53 6.37 -5.64
CA GLY A 267 -2.47 7.05 -6.38
C GLY A 267 -2.89 8.48 -6.73
N GLY A 268 -2.78 9.40 -5.78
CA GLY A 268 -3.17 10.81 -5.95
C GLY A 268 -4.50 11.19 -5.29
N SER A 269 -4.76 12.50 -5.26
CA SER A 269 -5.94 13.12 -4.62
C SER A 269 -7.31 12.62 -5.15
N ASN A 270 -7.40 12.35 -6.46
CA ASN A 270 -8.59 11.77 -7.10
C ASN A 270 -8.46 10.25 -7.32
N GLY A 271 -7.40 9.65 -6.80
CA GLY A 271 -7.10 8.23 -6.96
C GLY A 271 -6.65 7.82 -8.37
N THR A 272 -6.36 8.72 -9.31
CA THR A 272 -6.00 8.31 -10.69
C THR A 272 -4.84 9.11 -11.29
N THR A 273 -4.17 9.95 -10.50
CA THR A 273 -3.12 10.83 -11.03
C THR A 273 -1.75 10.18 -10.99
N SER A 274 -1.53 9.21 -10.09
CA SER A 274 -0.23 8.60 -9.82
C SER A 274 -0.30 7.08 -9.75
N ALA A 275 0.82 6.40 -9.95
CA ALA A 275 0.89 4.94 -9.91
C ALA A 275 1.13 4.40 -8.50
N VAL A 276 0.67 3.17 -8.32
CA VAL A 276 1.02 2.28 -7.20
C VAL A 276 2.06 1.29 -7.71
N LEU A 277 3.23 1.27 -7.07
CA LEU A 277 4.29 0.31 -7.32
C LEU A 277 4.32 -0.71 -6.19
N VAL A 278 4.34 -1.99 -6.56
CA VAL A 278 4.49 -3.11 -5.64
C VAL A 278 5.78 -3.84 -5.97
N THR A 279 6.74 -3.85 -5.05
CA THR A 279 7.87 -4.76 -5.12
C THR A 279 7.45 -6.05 -4.41
N PRO A 280 7.17 -7.13 -5.17
CA PRO A 280 6.68 -8.37 -4.57
C PRO A 280 7.76 -9.02 -3.71
N PRO A 281 7.34 -9.79 -2.70
CA PRO A 281 8.25 -10.58 -1.88
C PRO A 281 8.95 -11.70 -2.66
N ALA A 282 9.94 -12.30 -2.00
CA ALA A 282 10.60 -13.50 -2.48
C ALA A 282 9.58 -14.64 -2.73
N ALA A 283 9.98 -15.61 -3.56
CA ALA A 283 9.12 -16.73 -3.95
C ALA A 283 8.55 -17.49 -2.73
N ALA A 284 7.28 -17.94 -2.82
CA ALA A 284 6.45 -18.57 -1.77
C ALA A 284 5.76 -17.63 -0.76
N SER A 285 5.81 -16.32 -0.98
CA SER A 285 4.98 -15.35 -0.25
C SER A 285 3.66 -15.08 -0.99
N THR A 286 2.89 -14.09 -0.52
CA THR A 286 1.62 -13.64 -1.11
C THR A 286 1.58 -12.11 -1.18
N VAL A 287 0.93 -11.57 -2.22
CA VAL A 287 0.52 -10.16 -2.30
C VAL A 287 -0.99 -10.11 -2.33
N THR A 288 -1.59 -9.48 -1.33
CA THR A 288 -3.03 -9.21 -1.27
C THR A 288 -3.24 -7.70 -1.13
N LEU A 289 -3.89 -7.09 -2.13
CA LEU A 289 -4.29 -5.69 -2.11
C LEU A 289 -5.81 -5.57 -2.01
N GLY A 290 -6.28 -4.49 -1.39
CA GLY A 290 -7.70 -4.18 -1.29
C GLY A 290 -8.23 -3.52 -2.56
N THR A 291 -8.82 -2.35 -2.41
CA THR A 291 -9.22 -1.49 -3.53
C THR A 291 -8.03 -0.64 -3.95
N VAL A 292 -7.69 -0.67 -5.23
CA VAL A 292 -6.63 0.17 -5.82
C VAL A 292 -7.27 1.16 -6.77
N ASN A 293 -7.13 2.44 -6.47
CA ASN A 293 -7.41 3.51 -7.43
C ASN A 293 -6.06 4.11 -7.79
N ALA A 294 -5.65 3.98 -9.05
CA ALA A 294 -4.39 4.57 -9.49
C ALA A 294 -4.43 4.98 -10.96
N ARG A 295 -3.43 5.75 -11.39
CA ARG A 295 -3.11 5.86 -12.81
C ARG A 295 -2.72 4.49 -13.37
N ALA A 296 -1.76 3.86 -12.71
CA ALA A 296 -1.24 2.54 -13.05
C ALA A 296 -0.97 1.74 -11.77
N LEU A 297 -1.09 0.42 -11.87
CA LEU A 297 -0.62 -0.53 -10.85
C LEU A 297 0.48 -1.36 -11.48
N ALA A 298 1.70 -1.24 -10.98
CA ALA A 298 2.86 -1.95 -11.50
C ALA A 298 3.45 -2.86 -10.42
N PHE A 299 3.85 -4.06 -10.83
CA PHE A 299 4.70 -4.93 -10.03
C PHE A 299 6.14 -4.74 -10.51
N ASP A 300 7.09 -4.58 -9.59
CA ASP A 300 8.48 -4.32 -9.96
C ASP A 300 9.03 -5.44 -10.86
N GLY A 301 9.57 -5.06 -12.02
CA GLY A 301 9.98 -5.99 -13.08
C GLY A 301 8.84 -6.64 -13.90
N ASN A 302 7.58 -6.30 -13.64
CA ASN A 302 6.36 -6.90 -14.20
C ASN A 302 6.23 -8.42 -13.95
N THR A 303 7.06 -8.97 -13.06
CA THR A 303 7.13 -10.39 -12.76
C THR A 303 6.96 -10.63 -11.27
N ALA A 304 6.09 -11.56 -10.89
CA ALA A 304 5.96 -12.04 -9.53
C ALA A 304 6.05 -13.57 -9.49
N ALA A 305 6.64 -14.11 -8.41
CA ALA A 305 6.76 -15.55 -8.16
C ALA A 305 5.92 -15.97 -6.94
N THR A 306 4.81 -15.26 -6.74
CA THR A 306 3.96 -15.26 -5.55
C THR A 306 2.51 -15.17 -6.00
N ASP A 307 1.58 -15.67 -5.20
CA ASP A 307 0.15 -15.42 -5.45
C ASP A 307 -0.13 -13.91 -5.37
N VAL A 308 -0.96 -13.41 -6.28
CA VAL A 308 -1.40 -12.02 -6.33
C VAL A 308 -2.92 -11.99 -6.29
N THR A 309 -3.45 -11.43 -5.21
CA THR A 309 -4.88 -11.19 -5.01
C THR A 309 -5.17 -9.69 -4.98
N LEU A 310 -6.08 -9.22 -5.81
CA LEU A 310 -6.62 -7.87 -5.81
C LEU A 310 -8.09 -7.92 -5.41
N GLY A 311 -8.53 -7.05 -4.50
CA GLY A 311 -9.96 -6.85 -4.27
C GLY A 311 -10.63 -6.26 -5.50
N THR A 312 -10.29 -5.00 -5.80
CA THR A 312 -10.64 -4.33 -7.06
C THR A 312 -9.51 -3.38 -7.46
N ALA A 313 -9.31 -3.15 -8.75
CA ALA A 313 -8.43 -2.10 -9.24
C ALA A 313 -9.16 -1.24 -10.29
N THR A 314 -9.07 0.08 -10.16
CA THR A 314 -9.52 1.07 -11.16
C THR A 314 -8.29 1.82 -11.64
N LEU A 315 -7.97 1.67 -12.92
CA LEU A 315 -6.74 2.13 -13.54
C LEU A 315 -7.04 3.01 -14.77
N VAL A 316 -6.14 3.93 -15.08
CA VAL A 316 -6.23 4.76 -16.31
C VAL A 316 -5.37 4.14 -17.41
N ASP A 317 -4.17 3.72 -17.05
CA ASP A 317 -3.21 3.16 -17.99
C ASP A 317 -3.37 1.62 -18.07
N ASP A 318 -2.64 1.01 -19.00
CA ASP A 318 -2.59 -0.45 -19.16
C ASP A 318 -2.17 -1.16 -17.87
N PHE A 319 -2.71 -2.37 -17.67
CA PHE A 319 -2.28 -3.29 -16.64
C PHE A 319 -1.58 -4.50 -17.27
N SER A 320 -0.38 -4.82 -16.79
CA SER A 320 0.36 -6.02 -17.20
C SER A 320 0.97 -6.70 -15.99
N LEU A 321 0.77 -8.02 -15.87
CA LEU A 321 1.42 -8.84 -14.86
C LEU A 321 1.76 -10.22 -15.42
N THR A 322 3.00 -10.64 -15.17
CA THR A 322 3.47 -12.01 -15.41
C THR A 322 3.75 -12.69 -14.07
N LEU A 323 3.12 -13.84 -13.84
CA LEU A 323 3.35 -14.70 -12.70
C LEU A 323 4.20 -15.89 -13.15
N THR A 324 5.48 -15.88 -12.80
CA THR A 324 6.35 -17.05 -13.05
C THR A 324 5.97 -18.21 -12.12
N ALA A 325 5.44 -17.87 -10.95
CA ALA A 325 4.83 -18.78 -9.99
C ALA A 325 3.70 -18.11 -9.24
N GLY A 326 2.74 -18.92 -8.76
CA GLY A 326 1.58 -18.46 -8.01
C GLY A 326 0.37 -18.09 -8.86
N ASP A 327 -0.74 -17.82 -8.19
CA ASP A 327 -2.06 -17.64 -8.78
C ASP A 327 -2.49 -16.17 -8.91
N PHE A 328 -3.21 -15.90 -10.00
CA PHE A 328 -4.14 -14.81 -10.30
C PHE A 328 -5.42 -14.78 -9.46
N ALA A 329 -5.73 -13.74 -8.66
CA ALA A 329 -7.12 -13.47 -8.28
C ALA A 329 -7.47 -11.98 -8.26
N GLY A 330 -8.61 -11.58 -8.81
CA GLY A 330 -9.15 -10.22 -8.61
C GLY A 330 -9.92 -9.61 -9.79
N ALA A 331 -10.48 -8.42 -9.56
CA ALA A 331 -11.23 -7.64 -10.56
C ALA A 331 -10.49 -6.35 -10.93
N ILE A 332 -10.52 -5.97 -12.21
CA ILE A 332 -9.78 -4.81 -12.74
C ILE A 332 -10.64 -4.07 -13.77
N THR A 333 -10.77 -2.77 -13.59
CA THR A 333 -11.25 -1.82 -14.60
C THR A 333 -10.08 -0.95 -15.03
N SER A 334 -9.81 -0.85 -16.33
CA SER A 334 -8.75 -0.02 -16.91
C SER A 334 -9.27 0.71 -18.15
N ASP A 335 -8.94 1.99 -18.33
CA ASP A 335 -9.18 2.68 -19.61
C ASP A 335 -8.24 2.15 -20.72
N GLY A 336 -7.15 1.48 -20.34
CA GLY A 336 -6.20 0.81 -21.21
C GLY A 336 -6.52 -0.68 -21.43
N SER A 337 -5.48 -1.45 -21.75
CA SER A 337 -5.54 -2.91 -21.94
C SER A 337 -5.16 -3.66 -20.65
N ILE A 338 -5.67 -4.89 -20.50
CA ILE A 338 -5.35 -5.79 -19.39
C ILE A 338 -4.63 -7.02 -19.94
N THR A 339 -3.39 -7.24 -19.50
CA THR A 339 -2.59 -8.41 -19.87
C THR A 339 -2.18 -9.20 -18.62
N LEU A 340 -2.54 -10.47 -18.56
CA LEU A 340 -2.13 -11.39 -17.50
C LEU A 340 -1.49 -12.63 -18.09
N THR A 341 -0.37 -13.06 -17.53
CA THR A 341 0.26 -14.35 -17.85
C THR A 341 0.59 -15.07 -16.56
N ALA A 342 0.18 -16.33 -16.41
CA ALA A 342 0.58 -17.21 -15.33
C ALA A 342 1.24 -18.45 -15.91
N ASP A 343 2.53 -18.62 -15.63
CA ASP A 343 3.33 -19.72 -16.17
C ASP A 343 2.97 -21.04 -15.51
N THR A 344 2.92 -21.06 -14.18
CA THR A 344 2.68 -22.29 -13.40
C THR A 344 1.40 -22.29 -12.59
N GLY A 345 0.89 -21.12 -12.19
CA GLY A 345 -0.36 -20.99 -11.46
C GLY A 345 -1.60 -20.83 -12.35
N ALA A 346 -2.74 -20.67 -11.70
CA ALA A 346 -4.03 -20.41 -12.31
C ALA A 346 -4.32 -18.90 -12.41
N ILE A 347 -5.24 -18.54 -13.28
CA ILE A 347 -5.84 -17.20 -13.32
C ILE A 347 -7.31 -17.34 -12.92
N ASN A 348 -7.69 -16.78 -11.78
CA ASN A 348 -9.07 -16.66 -11.33
C ASN A 348 -9.53 -15.19 -11.39
N ALA A 349 -9.87 -14.76 -12.60
CA ALA A 349 -10.28 -13.39 -12.84
C ALA A 349 -11.72 -13.15 -12.36
N GLY A 350 -11.90 -12.10 -11.57
CA GLY A 350 -13.20 -11.51 -11.30
C GLY A 350 -13.78 -10.83 -12.54
N ALA A 351 -14.44 -9.70 -12.38
CA ALA A 351 -14.85 -8.88 -13.51
C ALA A 351 -13.63 -8.12 -14.05
N LEU A 352 -13.35 -8.22 -15.35
CA LEU A 352 -12.36 -7.39 -16.03
C LEU A 352 -13.06 -6.50 -17.06
N ASP A 353 -12.73 -5.21 -17.05
CA ASP A 353 -13.28 -4.21 -17.96
C ASP A 353 -12.12 -3.34 -18.50
N ALA A 354 -11.86 -3.43 -19.80
CA ALA A 354 -10.74 -2.76 -20.46
C ALA A 354 -11.26 -1.85 -21.58
N GLY A 355 -10.81 -0.59 -21.60
CA GLY A 355 -11.03 0.28 -22.76
C GLY A 355 -10.29 -0.20 -24.01
N GLY A 356 -9.19 -0.94 -23.83
CA GLY A 356 -8.43 -1.63 -24.88
C GLY A 356 -8.79 -3.12 -24.99
N SER A 357 -7.76 -3.98 -25.06
CA SER A 357 -7.92 -5.44 -25.15
C SER A 357 -7.73 -6.13 -23.80
N ILE A 358 -8.30 -7.32 -23.64
CA ILE A 358 -8.02 -8.25 -22.55
C ILE A 358 -7.25 -9.45 -23.12
N SER A 359 -6.04 -9.70 -22.63
CA SER A 359 -5.21 -10.85 -23.00
C SER A 359 -4.80 -11.64 -21.76
N LEU A 360 -5.33 -12.85 -21.60
CA LEU A 360 -5.05 -13.70 -20.44
C LEU A 360 -4.43 -15.03 -20.90
N THR A 361 -3.31 -15.42 -20.31
CA THR A 361 -2.62 -16.68 -20.62
C THR A 361 -2.32 -17.46 -19.35
N ALA A 362 -2.92 -18.63 -19.17
CA ALA A 362 -2.52 -19.63 -18.19
C ALA A 362 -1.78 -20.76 -18.91
N THR A 363 -0.48 -20.92 -18.65
CA THR A 363 0.35 -21.91 -19.35
C THR A 363 0.12 -23.31 -18.79
N VAL A 364 0.25 -23.49 -17.47
CA VAL A 364 0.03 -24.78 -16.80
C VAL A 364 -1.33 -24.84 -16.10
N GLY A 365 -1.70 -23.79 -15.35
CA GLY A 365 -2.93 -23.76 -14.58
C GLY A 365 -4.19 -23.54 -15.43
N ASN A 366 -5.33 -23.50 -14.74
CA ASN A 366 -6.61 -23.16 -15.35
C ASN A 366 -6.77 -21.65 -15.51
N LEU A 367 -7.64 -21.26 -16.42
CA LEU A 367 -8.14 -19.90 -16.55
C LEU A 367 -9.63 -19.89 -16.25
N ASP A 368 -10.00 -19.36 -15.08
CA ASP A 368 -11.37 -19.13 -14.69
C ASP A 368 -11.65 -17.62 -14.71
N ALA A 369 -12.76 -17.21 -15.33
CA ALA A 369 -13.21 -15.82 -15.29
C ALA A 369 -14.72 -15.69 -15.11
N THR A 370 -15.14 -14.53 -14.60
CA THR A 370 -16.56 -14.17 -14.51
C THR A 370 -17.01 -13.40 -15.75
N THR A 371 -17.01 -12.07 -15.72
CA THR A 371 -17.40 -11.21 -16.84
C THR A 371 -16.18 -10.47 -17.38
N LEU A 372 -15.96 -10.50 -18.70
CA LEU A 372 -14.88 -9.79 -19.37
C LEU A 372 -15.47 -8.85 -20.43
N THR A 373 -15.12 -7.56 -20.37
CA THR A 373 -15.51 -6.56 -21.37
C THR A 373 -14.26 -5.87 -21.89
N ALA A 374 -14.09 -5.81 -23.20
CA ALA A 374 -12.98 -5.15 -23.86
C ALA A 374 -13.48 -4.22 -24.96
N GLY A 375 -12.92 -3.02 -25.05
CA GLY A 375 -13.20 -2.09 -26.15
C GLY A 375 -12.64 -2.54 -27.50
N ALA A 376 -11.64 -3.42 -27.50
CA ALA A 376 -11.09 -4.08 -28.68
C ALA A 376 -11.28 -5.61 -28.58
N ASP A 377 -10.21 -6.36 -28.28
CA ASP A 377 -10.22 -7.83 -28.34
C ASP A 377 -10.26 -8.49 -26.96
N ILE A 378 -10.81 -9.70 -26.91
CA ILE A 378 -10.61 -10.64 -25.80
C ILE A 378 -9.84 -11.84 -26.34
N SER A 379 -8.64 -12.11 -25.81
CA SER A 379 -7.83 -13.28 -26.14
C SER A 379 -7.51 -14.08 -24.88
N LEU A 380 -8.08 -15.27 -24.74
CA LEU A 380 -7.90 -16.15 -23.58
C LEU A 380 -7.23 -17.45 -24.00
N THR A 381 -6.13 -17.80 -23.34
CA THR A 381 -5.40 -19.05 -23.60
C THR A 381 -5.13 -19.82 -22.33
N ALA A 382 -5.66 -21.05 -22.23
CA ALA A 382 -5.30 -22.05 -21.23
C ALA A 382 -4.53 -23.18 -21.93
N THR A 383 -3.20 -23.19 -21.85
CA THR A 383 -2.38 -24.07 -22.71
C THR A 383 -2.48 -25.53 -22.30
N ALA A 384 -2.32 -25.83 -21.01
CA ALA A 384 -2.46 -27.18 -20.46
C ALA A 384 -3.72 -27.39 -19.62
N GLY A 385 -4.28 -26.32 -19.05
CA GLY A 385 -5.47 -26.35 -18.21
C GLY A 385 -6.77 -26.14 -18.97
N ASP A 386 -7.85 -26.02 -18.19
CA ASP A 386 -9.19 -25.69 -18.69
C ASP A 386 -9.41 -24.16 -18.74
N LEU A 387 -10.36 -23.74 -19.58
CA LEU A 387 -10.85 -22.37 -19.69
C LEU A 387 -12.32 -22.32 -19.26
N GLY A 388 -12.61 -21.79 -18.08
CA GLY A 388 -13.96 -21.66 -17.52
C GLY A 388 -14.43 -20.21 -17.48
N ILE A 389 -15.50 -19.87 -18.20
CA ILE A 389 -16.13 -18.54 -18.14
C ILE A 389 -17.54 -18.71 -17.60
N THR A 390 -17.81 -18.09 -16.44
CA THR A 390 -19.12 -18.21 -15.78
C THR A 390 -20.06 -17.04 -16.09
N GLY A 391 -19.52 -15.87 -16.45
CA GLY A 391 -20.27 -14.69 -16.85
C GLY A 391 -20.11 -14.38 -18.34
N ALA A 392 -20.38 -13.13 -18.72
CA ALA A 392 -20.42 -12.72 -20.13
C ALA A 392 -19.03 -12.33 -20.68
N LEU A 393 -18.82 -12.53 -21.97
CA LEU A 393 -17.70 -12.00 -22.74
C LEU A 393 -18.23 -10.97 -23.75
N GLY A 394 -17.67 -9.76 -23.76
CA GLY A 394 -18.01 -8.71 -24.71
C GLY A 394 -16.77 -8.04 -25.26
N ALA A 395 -16.50 -8.20 -26.55
CA ALA A 395 -15.40 -7.53 -27.25
C ALA A 395 -15.95 -6.50 -28.25
N GLY A 396 -15.23 -5.39 -28.41
CA GLY A 396 -15.46 -4.43 -29.49
C GLY A 396 -15.19 -5.02 -30.86
N ASP A 397 -14.19 -5.91 -30.95
CA ASP A 397 -13.74 -6.59 -32.16
C ASP A 397 -13.78 -8.12 -31.94
N ASP A 398 -12.65 -8.79 -31.70
CA ASP A 398 -12.61 -10.25 -31.70
C ASP A 398 -12.72 -10.87 -30.29
N VAL A 399 -13.29 -12.07 -30.23
CA VAL A 399 -13.17 -12.98 -29.08
C VAL A 399 -12.45 -14.24 -29.53
N ALA A 400 -11.23 -14.44 -29.05
CA ALA A 400 -10.40 -15.62 -29.30
C ALA A 400 -10.20 -16.43 -28.02
N LEU A 401 -10.62 -17.70 -28.04
CA LEU A 401 -10.55 -18.62 -26.92
C LEU A 401 -9.76 -19.87 -27.31
N SER A 402 -8.77 -20.24 -26.51
CA SER A 402 -7.93 -21.42 -26.75
C SER A 402 -7.73 -22.23 -25.48
N ALA A 403 -8.14 -23.49 -25.50
CA ALA A 403 -7.78 -24.49 -24.50
C ALA A 403 -7.38 -25.80 -25.18
N ALA A 404 -6.32 -25.76 -25.99
CA ALA A 404 -5.99 -26.82 -26.95
C ALA A 404 -5.92 -28.24 -26.34
N ASN A 405 -5.48 -28.35 -25.09
CA ASN A 405 -5.38 -29.60 -24.35
C ASN A 405 -6.47 -29.78 -23.28
N GLY A 406 -7.30 -28.77 -23.06
CA GLY A 406 -8.34 -28.73 -22.02
C GLY A 406 -9.74 -28.50 -22.58
N THR A 407 -10.65 -28.15 -21.69
CA THR A 407 -12.04 -27.87 -21.99
C THR A 407 -12.30 -26.38 -21.93
N ILE A 408 -13.00 -25.84 -22.93
CA ILE A 408 -13.65 -24.52 -22.82
C ILE A 408 -15.07 -24.72 -22.30
N THR A 409 -15.40 -24.11 -21.17
CA THR A 409 -16.76 -24.05 -20.63
C THR A 409 -17.26 -22.61 -20.65
N LEU A 410 -18.35 -22.35 -21.37
CA LEU A 410 -18.99 -21.03 -21.46
C LEU A 410 -20.35 -21.06 -20.78
N GLY A 411 -20.48 -20.38 -19.65
CA GLY A 411 -21.70 -20.28 -18.85
C GLY A 411 -22.54 -19.02 -19.12
N GLY A 412 -21.96 -18.01 -19.77
CA GLY A 412 -22.61 -16.73 -20.08
C GLY A 412 -22.69 -16.41 -21.57
N ASN A 413 -23.29 -15.26 -21.91
CA ASN A 413 -23.32 -14.73 -23.27
C ASN A 413 -21.91 -14.39 -23.78
N VAL A 414 -21.65 -14.64 -25.06
CA VAL A 414 -20.43 -14.20 -25.75
C VAL A 414 -20.84 -13.30 -26.92
N THR A 415 -20.27 -12.10 -26.98
CA THR A 415 -20.51 -11.14 -28.06
C THR A 415 -19.18 -10.61 -28.59
N ALA A 416 -18.89 -10.89 -29.85
CA ALA A 416 -17.80 -10.29 -30.62
C ALA A 416 -18.35 -9.23 -31.58
N GLY A 417 -17.59 -8.17 -31.81
CA GLY A 417 -17.95 -7.10 -32.73
C GLY A 417 -19.01 -6.13 -32.19
N THR A 418 -18.98 -5.80 -30.89
CA THR A 418 -19.88 -4.77 -30.35
C THR A 418 -19.56 -3.35 -30.85
N GLY A 419 -18.29 -3.10 -31.22
CA GLY A 419 -17.79 -1.82 -31.70
C GLY A 419 -17.56 -1.76 -33.22
N ASN A 420 -17.58 -2.90 -33.91
CA ASN A 420 -17.38 -2.98 -35.35
C ASN A 420 -18.30 -4.02 -36.02
N ALA A 421 -18.41 -3.99 -37.34
CA ALA A 421 -19.30 -4.88 -38.08
C ALA A 421 -18.62 -6.20 -38.55
N GLN A 422 -17.43 -6.52 -38.03
CA GLN A 422 -16.63 -7.67 -38.50
C GLN A 422 -16.04 -8.56 -37.38
N GLY A 423 -16.30 -8.28 -36.11
CA GLY A 423 -15.69 -9.02 -35.01
C GLY A 423 -16.06 -10.50 -35.01
N ASP A 424 -15.05 -11.34 -34.93
CA ASP A 424 -15.13 -12.79 -35.00
C ASP A 424 -15.11 -13.43 -33.59
N LEU A 425 -15.84 -14.53 -33.43
CA LEU A 425 -15.74 -15.41 -32.28
C LEU A 425 -15.04 -16.70 -32.71
N THR A 426 -13.82 -16.92 -32.23
CA THR A 426 -13.07 -18.16 -32.44
C THR A 426 -12.84 -18.88 -31.12
N ALA A 427 -13.22 -20.16 -31.04
CA ALA A 427 -12.93 -21.02 -29.90
C ALA A 427 -12.34 -22.36 -30.36
N THR A 428 -11.17 -22.71 -29.82
CA THR A 428 -10.51 -24.00 -30.09
C THR A 428 -10.14 -24.68 -28.78
N ALA A 429 -10.57 -25.92 -28.60
CA ALA A 429 -10.26 -26.68 -27.39
C ALA A 429 -10.20 -28.18 -27.63
N ALA A 430 -9.73 -28.95 -26.64
CA ALA A 430 -9.93 -30.40 -26.68
C ALA A 430 -11.44 -30.70 -26.64
N SER A 431 -12.20 -30.08 -25.73
CA SER A 431 -13.67 -30.15 -25.69
C SER A 431 -14.30 -28.77 -25.51
N LEU A 432 -15.49 -28.56 -26.07
CA LEU A 432 -16.26 -27.32 -25.90
C LEU A 432 -17.60 -27.64 -25.25
N VAL A 433 -17.89 -26.98 -24.13
CA VAL A 433 -19.15 -27.05 -23.40
C VAL A 433 -19.78 -25.67 -23.39
N LEU A 434 -20.86 -25.52 -24.14
CA LEU A 434 -21.58 -24.26 -24.32
C LEU A 434 -22.86 -24.30 -23.48
N GLY A 435 -23.04 -23.27 -22.65
CA GLY A 435 -24.22 -23.05 -21.80
C GLY A 435 -25.50 -22.79 -22.60
N ASN A 436 -26.50 -22.23 -21.93
CA ASN A 436 -27.85 -22.01 -22.49
C ASN A 436 -28.05 -20.60 -23.06
N ASP A 437 -26.97 -19.89 -23.25
CA ASP A 437 -26.93 -18.46 -23.55
C ASP A 437 -26.68 -18.19 -25.04
N ASN A 438 -26.41 -16.94 -25.40
CA ASN A 438 -26.20 -16.50 -26.77
C ASN A 438 -24.70 -16.37 -27.09
N LEU A 439 -24.27 -16.93 -28.22
CA LEU A 439 -22.97 -16.73 -28.84
C LEU A 439 -23.19 -15.91 -30.12
N ALA A 440 -22.77 -14.66 -30.11
CA ALA A 440 -22.96 -13.75 -31.23
C ALA A 440 -21.63 -13.16 -31.71
N ALA A 441 -21.47 -13.10 -33.02
CA ALA A 441 -20.41 -12.36 -33.68
C ALA A 441 -21.01 -11.55 -34.83
N THR A 442 -20.54 -10.32 -35.03
CA THR A 442 -20.90 -9.56 -36.23
C THR A 442 -20.17 -10.10 -37.47
N GLY A 443 -19.07 -10.83 -37.27
CA GLY A 443 -18.36 -11.61 -38.27
C GLY A 443 -18.64 -13.12 -38.17
N LEU A 444 -17.57 -13.90 -38.20
CA LEU A 444 -17.50 -15.35 -38.15
C LEU A 444 -17.69 -15.87 -36.72
N VAL A 445 -18.46 -16.95 -36.57
CA VAL A 445 -18.36 -17.83 -35.40
C VAL A 445 -17.69 -19.14 -35.81
N SER A 446 -16.53 -19.44 -35.22
CA SER A 446 -15.75 -20.66 -35.48
C SER A 446 -15.45 -21.42 -34.18
N LEU A 447 -16.10 -22.58 -34.02
CA LEU A 447 -15.99 -23.43 -32.83
C LEU A 447 -15.38 -24.78 -33.21
N THR A 448 -14.24 -25.13 -32.61
CA THR A 448 -13.47 -26.34 -32.94
C THR A 448 -13.13 -27.16 -31.70
N ALA A 449 -13.71 -28.36 -31.59
CA ALA A 449 -13.28 -29.39 -30.65
C ALA A 449 -12.28 -30.33 -31.33
N THR A 450 -11.04 -30.37 -30.85
CA THR A 450 -9.96 -31.11 -31.52
C THR A 450 -9.95 -32.60 -31.18
N ALA A 451 -10.32 -32.97 -29.95
CA ALA A 451 -10.24 -34.34 -29.45
C ALA A 451 -11.57 -34.87 -28.89
N GLY A 452 -12.30 -34.04 -28.15
CA GLY A 452 -13.58 -34.36 -27.53
C GLY A 452 -14.77 -33.82 -28.30
N SER A 453 -15.84 -33.51 -27.56
CA SER A 453 -17.12 -33.11 -28.17
C SER A 453 -17.32 -31.59 -28.15
N LEU A 454 -18.10 -31.12 -29.12
CA LEU A 454 -18.73 -29.81 -29.11
C LEU A 454 -20.16 -30.01 -28.61
N ALA A 455 -20.43 -29.64 -27.36
CA ALA A 455 -21.70 -29.82 -26.69
C ALA A 455 -22.36 -28.47 -26.42
N GLY A 456 -23.59 -28.30 -26.90
CA GLY A 456 -24.46 -27.18 -26.56
C GLY A 456 -25.59 -27.63 -25.67
N SER A 457 -26.11 -26.72 -24.84
CA SER A 457 -27.29 -26.97 -24.05
C SER A 457 -28.58 -26.53 -24.75
N SER A 458 -29.73 -26.99 -24.25
CA SER A 458 -31.04 -26.61 -24.78
C SER A 458 -31.29 -25.12 -24.53
N GLY A 459 -31.63 -24.37 -25.58
CA GLY A 459 -31.85 -22.92 -25.52
C GLY A 459 -30.66 -22.08 -26.00
N LEU A 460 -29.50 -22.71 -26.23
CA LEU A 460 -28.33 -22.06 -26.84
C LEU A 460 -28.70 -21.40 -28.18
N VAL A 461 -28.25 -20.17 -28.40
CA VAL A 461 -28.37 -19.47 -29.69
C VAL A 461 -26.98 -19.15 -30.19
N ILE A 462 -26.67 -19.53 -31.43
CA ILE A 462 -25.41 -19.16 -32.09
C ILE A 462 -25.77 -18.29 -33.29
N THR A 463 -25.26 -17.06 -33.32
CA THR A 463 -25.51 -16.09 -34.37
C THR A 463 -24.18 -15.62 -34.97
N SER A 464 -23.94 -15.97 -36.23
CA SER A 464 -22.92 -15.34 -37.07
C SER A 464 -23.56 -14.19 -37.85
N ASN A 465 -22.77 -13.17 -38.20
CA ASN A 465 -23.17 -12.12 -39.13
C ASN A 465 -24.39 -11.27 -38.69
N SER A 466 -24.49 -10.95 -37.39
CA SER A 466 -25.59 -10.12 -36.86
C SER A 466 -25.59 -8.65 -37.36
N GLY A 467 -24.51 -8.21 -38.02
CA GLY A 467 -24.25 -6.81 -38.42
C GLY A 467 -24.68 -6.40 -39.83
N ASN A 468 -25.27 -7.29 -40.64
CA ASN A 468 -25.86 -6.98 -41.96
C ASN A 468 -24.90 -6.46 -43.04
N ALA A 469 -23.58 -6.52 -42.83
CA ALA A 469 -22.57 -6.20 -43.84
C ALA A 469 -22.17 -7.47 -44.59
N VAL A 470 -23.00 -7.88 -45.55
CA VAL A 470 -22.61 -8.90 -46.53
C VAL A 470 -21.58 -8.26 -47.46
N ASP A 471 -20.29 -8.35 -47.10
CA ASP A 471 -19.21 -7.97 -47.99
C ASP A 471 -19.30 -8.86 -49.24
N ALA A 472 -19.53 -8.25 -50.40
CA ALA A 472 -19.92 -8.96 -51.61
C ALA A 472 -18.80 -9.91 -52.06
N GLY A 473 -18.93 -11.19 -51.71
CA GLY A 473 -17.98 -12.26 -52.07
C GLY A 473 -17.34 -13.01 -50.90
N VAL A 474 -17.56 -12.61 -49.64
CA VAL A 474 -17.08 -13.36 -48.46
C VAL A 474 -18.22 -14.20 -47.89
N VAL A 475 -18.13 -15.52 -48.02
CA VAL A 475 -19.01 -16.45 -47.29
C VAL A 475 -18.55 -16.46 -45.83
N ARG A 476 -19.13 -15.60 -45.01
CA ARG A 476 -18.97 -15.64 -43.55
C ARG A 476 -19.93 -16.71 -43.03
N ALA A 477 -19.39 -17.89 -42.72
CA ALA A 477 -20.19 -19.06 -42.34
C ALA A 477 -20.01 -19.36 -40.86
N LEU A 478 -21.07 -19.83 -40.21
CA LEU A 478 -20.93 -20.54 -38.94
C LEU A 478 -20.08 -21.82 -39.16
N ASN A 479 -18.90 -21.89 -38.56
CA ASN A 479 -18.00 -23.04 -38.64
C ASN A 479 -18.03 -23.84 -37.33
N LEU A 480 -18.49 -25.08 -37.39
CA LEU A 480 -18.57 -25.99 -36.25
C LEU A 480 -17.84 -27.27 -36.60
N SER A 481 -16.83 -27.63 -35.80
CA SER A 481 -16.01 -28.81 -36.04
C SER A 481 -15.75 -29.61 -34.77
N ALA A 482 -15.79 -30.93 -34.89
CA ALA A 482 -15.35 -31.88 -33.87
C ALA A 482 -14.56 -33.00 -34.55
N THR A 483 -13.23 -32.98 -34.45
CA THR A 483 -12.35 -33.90 -35.21
C THR A 483 -12.18 -35.26 -34.52
N GLY A 484 -12.25 -35.30 -33.18
CA GLY A 484 -12.07 -36.52 -32.38
C GLY A 484 -13.32 -37.00 -31.62
N GLY A 485 -14.40 -36.21 -31.62
CA GLY A 485 -15.63 -36.52 -30.88
C GLY A 485 -16.90 -36.25 -31.66
N SER A 486 -17.95 -35.78 -30.97
CA SER A 486 -19.27 -35.55 -31.55
C SER A 486 -19.70 -34.09 -31.43
N ILE A 487 -20.54 -33.64 -32.36
CA ILE A 487 -21.28 -32.39 -32.23
C ILE A 487 -22.67 -32.71 -31.69
N SER A 488 -23.01 -32.21 -30.50
CA SER A 488 -24.31 -32.40 -29.84
C SER A 488 -24.93 -31.04 -29.51
N LEU A 489 -25.79 -30.54 -30.40
CA LEU A 489 -26.45 -29.22 -30.31
C LEU A 489 -27.98 -29.36 -30.21
N ALA A 490 -28.44 -30.31 -29.39
CA ALA A 490 -29.87 -30.57 -29.25
C ALA A 490 -30.59 -29.37 -28.59
N GLY A 491 -31.58 -28.81 -29.29
CA GLY A 491 -32.31 -27.64 -28.80
C GLY A 491 -31.55 -26.31 -28.98
N THR A 492 -30.48 -26.29 -29.78
CA THR A 492 -29.73 -25.08 -30.14
C THR A 492 -30.32 -24.42 -31.39
N THR A 493 -30.39 -23.10 -31.41
CA THR A 493 -30.74 -22.29 -32.60
C THR A 493 -29.47 -21.82 -33.29
N LEU A 494 -29.35 -22.05 -34.60
CA LEU A 494 -28.21 -21.60 -35.41
C LEU A 494 -28.70 -20.54 -36.42
N ASN A 495 -28.19 -19.32 -36.29
CA ASN A 495 -28.41 -18.19 -37.19
C ASN A 495 -27.09 -17.88 -37.90
N GLY A 496 -27.08 -17.83 -39.23
CA GLY A 496 -25.90 -17.56 -40.04
C GLY A 496 -26.20 -16.69 -41.24
#